data_AF-A0A920WA26-F1
#
_entry.id   AF-A0A920WA26-F1
#
_cell.length_a   1.000
_cell.length_b   1.000
_cell.length_c   1.000
_cell.angle_alpha   90.00
_cell.angle_beta   90.00
_cell.angle_gamma   90.00
#
_symmetry.space_group_name_H-M   'P 1'
#
loop_
_entity.id
_entity.type
_entity.pdbx_description
1 polymer ?
#
loop_
_entity_poly.entity_id
_entity_poly.type
_entity_poly.pdbx_seq_one_letter_code
_entity_poly.pdbx_strand_id
1 'polypeptide(L)'
;MASQTFVYVGAEADGLYRKEHNDSQWTKLSKGMPPSPQVRAIAIDPRNSSTLFVGTQRGVYRSKDSGDSFERMNMDEGRIVWSIKFHPNNPDIMFLGTEGAKSTEVTMQEQTGTMFQQL
;
A
#
# COMPACT_ATOMS: atom_id res chain seq x y z
N MET A 1 5.76 -26.47 2.68
CA MET A 1 6.43 -25.17 2.45
C MET A 1 6.19 -24.34 3.69
N ALA A 2 7.24 -23.86 4.37
CA ALA A 2 7.05 -23.00 5.54
C ALA A 2 6.44 -21.66 5.10
N SER A 3 5.45 -21.15 5.83
CA SER A 3 4.91 -19.81 5.58
C SER A 3 5.93 -18.77 6.02
N GLN A 4 6.44 -17.98 5.08
CA GLN A 4 7.38 -16.90 5.37
C GLN A 4 6.63 -15.77 6.08
N THR A 5 7.16 -15.31 7.22
CA THR A 5 6.60 -14.18 7.96
C THR A 5 7.49 -12.97 7.73
N PHE A 6 6.90 -11.87 7.27
CA PHE A 6 7.62 -10.62 7.02
C PHE A 6 7.22 -9.53 8.02
N VAL A 7 8.18 -8.69 8.36
CA VAL A 7 7.98 -7.43 9.09
C VAL A 7 8.30 -6.29 8.15
N TYR A 8 7.45 -5.27 8.12
CA TYR A 8 7.61 -4.09 7.29
C TYR A 8 7.75 -2.83 8.14
N VAL A 9 8.66 -1.93 7.75
CA VAL A 9 8.83 -0.62 8.37
C VAL A 9 8.86 0.45 7.29
N GLY A 10 8.03 1.46 7.48
CA GLY A 10 8.07 2.69 6.70
C GLY A 10 8.84 3.76 7.45
N ALA A 11 9.76 4.42 6.75
CA ALA A 11 10.48 5.59 7.24
C ALA A 11 10.03 6.83 6.46
N GLU A 12 9.81 7.94 7.19
CA GLU A 12 9.42 9.21 6.58
C GLU A 12 10.50 9.73 5.62
N ALA A 13 11.78 9.60 5.95
CA ALA A 13 12.86 10.17 5.14
C ALA A 13 13.53 9.16 4.19
N ASP A 14 13.26 7.86 4.35
CA ASP A 14 14.15 6.83 3.77
C ASP A 14 13.42 5.63 3.12
N GLY A 15 12.09 5.64 3.11
CA GLY A 15 11.30 4.68 2.33
C GLY A 15 10.88 3.43 3.08
N LEU A 16 10.69 2.33 2.34
CA LEU A 16 10.12 1.09 2.86
C LEU A 16 11.20 0.03 3.03
N TYR A 17 11.12 -0.69 4.15
CA TYR A 17 12.00 -1.82 4.46
C TYR A 17 11.17 -3.05 4.82
N ARG A 18 11.70 -4.22 4.48
CA ARG A 18 11.17 -5.53 4.86
C ARG A 18 12.27 -6.38 5.42
N LYS A 19 11.95 -7.22 6.40
CA LYS A 19 12.78 -8.36 6.78
C LYS A 19 11.91 -9.59 7.03
N GLU A 20 12.51 -10.76 6.95
CA GLU A 20 11.90 -11.95 7.52
C GLU A 20 11.90 -11.87 9.04
N HIS A 21 10.88 -12.44 9.68
CA HIS A 21 10.71 -12.37 11.13
C HIS A 21 11.94 -12.88 11.90
N ASN A 22 12.54 -13.97 11.40
CA ASN A 22 13.70 -14.61 12.01
C ASN A 22 15.04 -14.07 11.50
N ASP A 23 15.03 -13.07 10.61
CA ASP A 23 16.24 -12.46 10.08
C ASP A 23 16.62 -11.19 10.87
N SER A 24 17.92 -10.93 10.90
CA SER A 24 18.55 -9.74 11.44
C SER A 24 18.66 -8.61 10.42
N GLN A 25 18.63 -8.91 9.12
CA GLN A 25 18.88 -7.94 8.06
C GLN A 25 17.59 -7.34 7.50
N TRP A 26 17.62 -6.02 7.27
CA TRP A 26 16.55 -5.31 6.57
C TRP A 26 16.90 -5.12 5.11
N THR A 27 15.94 -5.37 4.23
CA THR A 27 16.04 -5.11 2.79
C THR A 27 15.20 -3.89 2.44
N LYS A 28 15.82 -2.93 1.76
CA LYS A 28 15.12 -1.75 1.22
C LYS A 28 14.27 -2.15 0.03
N LEU A 29 13.00 -1.75 0.03
CA LEU A 29 12.05 -2.02 -1.04
C LEU A 29 11.80 -0.74 -1.85
N SER A 30 12.20 -0.75 -3.13
CA SER A 30 12.20 0.48 -3.95
C SER A 30 11.73 0.28 -5.40
N LYS A 31 11.65 -0.96 -5.90
CA LYS A 31 11.30 -1.22 -7.30
C LYS A 31 9.87 -0.76 -7.60
N GLY A 32 9.72 0.22 -8.49
CA GLY A 32 8.43 0.81 -8.86
C GLY A 32 7.90 1.87 -7.90
N MET A 33 8.61 2.14 -6.79
CA MET A 33 8.33 3.26 -5.89
C MET A 33 8.99 4.54 -6.43
N PRO A 34 8.50 5.73 -6.04
CA PRO A 34 9.13 6.98 -6.41
C PRO A 34 10.46 7.15 -5.64
N PRO A 35 11.39 7.99 -6.12
CA PRO A 35 12.60 8.30 -5.37
C PRO A 35 12.25 8.94 -4.02
N SER A 36 12.94 8.50 -2.96
CA SER A 36 12.75 8.96 -1.57
C SER A 36 11.27 9.03 -1.16
N PRO A 37 10.55 7.88 -1.16
CA PRO A 37 9.15 7.86 -0.76
C PRO A 37 9.07 8.12 0.75
N GLN A 38 8.20 9.04 1.15
CA GLN A 38 7.84 9.22 2.55
C GLN A 38 6.75 8.20 2.86
N VAL A 39 7.12 7.07 3.46
CA VAL A 39 6.17 6.01 3.77
C VAL A 39 5.41 6.38 5.03
N ARG A 40 4.10 6.58 4.90
CA ARG A 40 3.22 7.07 5.96
C ARG A 40 2.22 6.01 6.40
N ALA A 41 1.84 5.10 5.51
CA ALA A 41 0.94 4.00 5.83
C ALA A 41 1.37 2.72 5.12
N ILE A 42 1.19 1.59 5.79
CA ILE A 42 1.34 0.25 5.23
C ILE A 42 0.09 -0.54 5.64
N ALA A 43 -0.53 -1.23 4.69
CA ALA A 43 -1.64 -2.15 4.94
C ALA A 43 -1.42 -3.44 4.14
N ILE A 44 -1.59 -4.58 4.79
CA ILE A 44 -1.50 -5.91 4.17
C ILE A 44 -2.92 -6.39 3.88
N ASP A 45 -3.17 -6.93 2.70
CA ASP A 45 -4.47 -7.50 2.36
C ASP A 45 -4.77 -8.71 3.27
N PRO A 46 -5.89 -8.70 4.03
CA PRO A 46 -6.21 -9.79 4.95
C PRO A 46 -6.51 -11.13 4.25
N ARG A 47 -6.76 -11.13 2.94
CA ARG A 47 -7.00 -12.34 2.14
C ARG A 47 -5.71 -12.94 1.59
N ASN A 48 -4.68 -12.11 1.38
CA ASN A 48 -3.43 -12.53 0.75
C ASN A 48 -2.27 -11.67 1.26
N SER A 49 -1.45 -12.23 2.14
CA SER A 49 -0.31 -11.53 2.74
C SER A 49 0.77 -11.09 1.76
N SER A 50 0.78 -11.62 0.53
CA SER A 50 1.67 -11.15 -0.54
C SER A 50 1.21 -9.83 -1.17
N THR A 51 -0.05 -9.43 -0.94
CA THR A 51 -0.56 -8.15 -1.42
C THR A 51 -0.49 -7.11 -0.31
N LEU A 52 0.16 -5.98 -0.58
CA LEU A 52 0.26 -4.86 0.35
C LEU A 52 0.15 -3.52 -0.35
N PHE A 53 -0.29 -2.53 0.42
CA PHE A 53 -0.54 -1.17 0.00
C PHE A 53 0.30 -0.21 0.84
N VAL A 54 0.91 0.76 0.16
CA VAL A 54 1.83 1.73 0.75
C VAL A 54 1.32 3.12 0.46
N GLY A 55 0.93 3.83 1.51
CA GLY A 55 0.54 5.23 1.45
C GLY A 55 1.77 6.11 1.54
N THR A 56 1.90 7.04 0.59
CA THR A 56 3.04 7.97 0.51
C THR A 56 2.58 9.41 0.32
N GLN A 57 3.54 10.33 0.29
CA GLN A 57 3.30 11.72 -0.11
C GLN A 57 2.94 11.89 -1.60
N ARG A 58 3.01 10.82 -2.41
CA ARG A 58 2.73 10.83 -3.86
C ARG A 58 1.54 9.94 -4.27
N GLY A 59 0.80 9.42 -3.29
CA GLY A 59 -0.34 8.51 -3.48
C GLY A 59 -0.11 7.12 -2.92
N VAL A 60 -0.99 6.19 -3.33
CA VAL A 60 -0.95 4.78 -2.94
C VAL A 60 -0.18 3.96 -3.97
N TYR A 61 0.65 3.05 -3.47
CA TYR A 61 1.36 2.05 -4.26
C TYR A 61 0.95 0.65 -3.80
N ARG A 62 0.76 -0.26 -4.75
CA ARG A 62 0.39 -1.66 -4.49
C ARG A 62 1.53 -2.58 -4.88
N SER A 63 1.81 -3.57 -4.05
CA SER A 63 2.59 -4.76 -4.42
C SER A 63 1.68 -5.98 -4.37
N LYS A 64 1.91 -6.95 -5.28
CA LYS A 64 1.28 -8.27 -5.30
C LYS A 64 2.27 -9.41 -4.96
N ASP A 65 3.51 -9.06 -4.62
CA ASP A 65 4.67 -9.95 -4.48
C ASP A 65 5.46 -9.68 -3.19
N SER A 66 4.74 -9.45 -2.08
CA SER A 66 5.30 -9.22 -0.74
C SER A 66 6.24 -8.02 -0.66
N GLY A 67 6.22 -7.12 -1.64
CA GLY A 67 7.00 -5.89 -1.69
C GLY A 67 8.23 -5.95 -2.61
N ASP A 68 8.38 -7.02 -3.41
CA ASP A 68 9.48 -7.13 -4.37
C ASP A 68 9.31 -6.13 -5.54
N SER A 69 8.07 -5.75 -5.88
CA SER A 69 7.77 -4.68 -6.81
C SER A 69 6.46 -3.96 -6.49
N PHE A 70 6.38 -2.68 -6.88
CA PHE A 70 5.23 -1.82 -6.68
C PHE A 70 4.73 -1.19 -7.97
N GLU A 71 3.43 -0.94 -8.02
CA GLU A 71 2.78 -0.11 -9.02
C GLU A 71 2.00 1.01 -8.36
N ARG A 72 2.00 2.20 -8.95
CA ARG A 72 1.19 3.31 -8.46
C ARG A 72 -0.27 3.03 -8.80
N MET A 73 -1.16 3.18 -7.82
CA MET A 73 -2.59 3.10 -8.07
C MET A 73 -3.10 4.37 -8.73
N ASN A 74 -3.96 4.21 -9.73
CA ASN A 74 -4.65 5.33 -10.34
C ASN A 74 -5.71 5.86 -9.36
N MET A 75 -5.59 7.12 -9.01
CA MET A 75 -6.53 7.87 -8.19
C MET A 75 -6.69 9.23 -8.86
N ASP A 76 -7.92 9.75 -8.87
CA ASP A 76 -8.26 11.00 -9.56
C ASP A 76 -7.44 12.20 -9.06
N GLU A 77 -6.96 12.12 -7.82
CA GLU A 77 -6.03 13.10 -7.27
C GLU A 77 -4.80 12.42 -6.65
N GLY A 78 -3.62 12.93 -6.97
CA GLY A 78 -2.33 12.51 -6.42
C GLY A 78 -2.12 12.96 -4.97
N ARG A 79 -3.03 12.55 -4.10
CA ARG A 79 -3.09 13.01 -2.70
C ARG A 79 -2.05 12.31 -1.84
N ILE A 80 -1.65 13.02 -0.80
CA ILE A 80 -0.88 12.48 0.31
C ILE A 80 -1.75 11.49 1.08
N VAL A 81 -1.21 10.33 1.43
CA VAL A 81 -1.94 9.27 2.14
C VAL A 81 -1.34 9.09 3.54
N TRP A 82 -2.17 9.27 4.56
CA TRP A 82 -1.79 9.17 5.97
C TRP A 82 -2.21 7.84 6.61
N SER A 83 -3.32 7.25 6.14
CA SER A 83 -3.80 5.99 6.68
C SER A 83 -4.47 5.14 5.61
N ILE A 84 -4.34 3.84 5.78
CA ILE A 84 -4.98 2.81 4.96
C ILE A 84 -5.60 1.79 5.90
N LYS A 85 -6.88 1.48 5.71
CA LYS A 85 -7.61 0.46 6.49
C LYS A 85 -8.58 -0.28 5.60
N PHE A 86 -8.51 -1.61 5.63
CA PHE A 86 -9.54 -2.47 5.04
C PHE A 86 -10.83 -2.40 5.86
N HIS A 87 -11.97 -2.49 5.19
CA HIS A 87 -13.24 -2.69 5.86
C HIS A 87 -13.22 -4.08 6.54
N PRO A 88 -13.59 -4.18 7.84
CA PRO A 88 -13.35 -5.38 8.64
C PRO A 88 -14.09 -6.63 8.15
N ASN A 89 -15.25 -6.44 7.50
CA ASN A 89 -16.09 -7.54 7.02
C ASN A 89 -16.13 -7.64 5.49
N ASN A 90 -15.43 -6.75 4.77
CA ASN A 90 -15.43 -6.75 3.30
C ASN A 90 -14.08 -6.22 2.78
N PRO A 91 -13.08 -7.06 2.58
CA PRO A 91 -11.74 -6.64 2.16
C PRO A 91 -11.65 -6.12 0.71
N ASP A 92 -12.75 -6.14 -0.06
CA ASP A 92 -12.85 -5.41 -1.33
C ASP A 92 -13.00 -3.88 -1.13
N ILE A 93 -13.29 -3.44 0.10
CA ILE A 93 -13.42 -2.03 0.44
C ILE A 93 -12.24 -1.62 1.32
N MET A 94 -11.62 -0.49 0.98
CA MET A 94 -10.50 0.08 1.72
C MET A 94 -10.65 1.60 1.83
N PHE A 95 -10.50 2.11 3.05
CA PHE A 95 -10.56 3.54 3.34
C PHE A 95 -9.16 4.14 3.35
N LEU A 96 -9.04 5.31 2.72
CA LEU A 96 -7.81 6.08 2.64
C LEU A 96 -7.99 7.40 3.40
N GLY A 97 -7.24 7.60 4.48
CA GLY A 97 -7.10 8.91 5.10
C GLY A 97 -6.12 9.73 4.27
N THR A 98 -6.61 10.73 3.53
CA THR A 98 -5.77 11.54 2.63
C THR A 98 -5.75 13.01 3.05
N GLU A 99 -4.64 13.69 2.76
CA GLU A 99 -4.55 15.13 2.99
C GLU A 99 -5.41 15.89 1.96
N GLY A 100 -6.13 16.90 2.45
CA GLY A 100 -6.95 17.78 1.62
C GLY A 100 -8.27 17.20 1.12
N ALA A 101 -8.71 16.01 1.56
CA ALA A 101 -9.97 15.41 1.08
C ALA A 101 -11.12 15.60 2.07
N LYS A 102 -12.28 16.04 1.54
CA LYS A 102 -13.58 15.59 2.05
C LYS A 102 -13.58 14.05 1.94
N SER A 103 -13.91 13.35 3.02
CA SER A 103 -13.92 11.88 3.13
C SER A 103 -14.43 11.19 1.86
N THR A 104 -13.61 10.36 1.22
CA THR A 104 -13.97 9.59 0.01
C THR A 104 -13.90 8.10 0.32
N GLU A 105 -14.93 7.36 -0.05
CA GLU A 105 -14.94 5.90 -0.04
C GLU A 105 -14.32 5.38 -1.34
N VAL A 106 -13.28 4.54 -1.26
CA VAL A 106 -12.67 3.90 -2.44
C VAL A 106 -13.06 2.43 -2.42
N THR A 107 -13.85 2.01 -3.41
CA THR A 107 -14.18 0.60 -3.62
C THR A 107 -13.17 0.00 -4.59
N MET A 108 -12.49 -1.07 -4.18
CA MET A 108 -11.59 -1.82 -5.06
C MET A 108 -12.43 -2.86 -5.82
N GLN A 109 -12.72 -2.62 -7.10
CA GLN A 109 -13.15 -3.69 -8.00
C GLN A 109 -12.03 -3.99 -8.99
N GLU A 110 -11.55 -5.24 -9.03
CA GLU A 110 -10.80 -5.72 -10.19
C GLU A 110 -11.79 -5.88 -11.34
N GLN A 111 -11.88 -4.86 -12.21
CA GLN A 111 -12.44 -5.03 -13.54
C GLN A 111 -11.34 -4.76 -14.57
N THR A 112 -11.20 -5.73 -15.48
CA THR A 112 -10.36 -5.66 -16.66
C THR A 112 -10.79 -4.48 -17.53
N GLY A 113 -10.16 -3.33 -17.32
CA GLY A 113 -10.32 -2.15 -18.16
C GLY A 113 -11.40 -1.18 -17.70
N THR A 114 -10.95 0.07 -17.51
CA THR A 114 -11.71 1.33 -17.54
C THR A 114 -12.26 1.86 -16.20
N MET A 115 -11.70 3.03 -15.82
CA MET A 115 -12.16 4.07 -14.90
C MET A 115 -12.89 3.70 -13.59
N PHE A 116 -12.33 4.19 -12.48
CA PHE A 116 -13.05 4.40 -11.23
C PHE A 116 -13.82 5.72 -11.32
N GLN A 117 -15.10 5.73 -10.94
CA GLN A 117 -15.90 6.95 -10.83
C GLN A 117 -16.44 7.11 -9.40
N GLN A 118 -16.35 8.34 -8.91
CA GLN A 118 -16.89 8.80 -7.64
C GLN A 118 -18.42 8.67 -7.58
N LEU A 119 -18.95 8.22 -6.43
CA LEU A 119 -20.36 8.39 -6.05
C LEU A 119 -20.59 9.80 -5.46
#